data_AF-A0A2I0TT43-F1
#
_entry.id   AF-A0A2I0TT43-F1
#
_cell.length_a   1.000
_cell.length_b   1.000
_cell.length_c   1.000
_cell.angle_alpha   90.00
_cell.angle_beta   90.00
_cell.angle_gamma   90.00
#
_symmetry.space_group_name_H-M   'P 1'
#
loop_
_entity.id
_entity.type
_entity.pdbx_description
1 polymer ?
#
loop_
_entity_poly.entity_id
_entity_poly.type
_entity_poly.pdbx_seq_one_letter_code
_entity_poly.pdbx_strand_id
1 'polypeptide(L)'
;MGNKQEELEATVLLESYDTVAITETWWDESYNWSVAIEGYKLFRRDRQGRRGRGVALYVKEWIECEEMSLKPSLGSDEERVESL
;
A
#
# COMPACT_ATOMS: atom_id res chain seq x y z
N MET A 1 -2.98 -13.67 -22.65
CA MET A 1 -3.32 -12.51 -21.80
C MET A 1 -2.08 -12.19 -21.02
N GLY A 2 -1.53 -10.97 -21.19
CA GLY A 2 -0.34 -10.54 -20.45
C GLY A 2 -0.65 -10.34 -18.97
N ASN A 3 0.36 -10.54 -18.13
CA ASN A 3 0.24 -10.29 -16.70
C ASN A 3 0.30 -8.78 -16.44
N LYS A 4 -0.75 -8.22 -15.81
CA LYS A 4 -0.86 -6.79 -15.54
C LYS A 4 0.30 -6.27 -14.66
N GLN A 5 0.85 -7.13 -13.82
CA GLN A 5 1.97 -6.79 -12.96
C GLN A 5 3.28 -6.63 -13.74
N GLU A 6 3.52 -7.52 -14.72
CA GLU A 6 4.70 -7.43 -15.59
C GLU A 6 4.64 -6.18 -16.48
N GLU A 7 3.45 -5.83 -16.99
CA GLU A 7 3.24 -4.58 -17.74
C GLU A 7 3.54 -3.35 -16.87
N LEU A 8 3.08 -3.36 -15.62
CA LEU A 8 3.36 -2.31 -14.66
C LEU A 8 4.85 -2.19 -14.40
N GLU A 9 5.51 -3.29 -14.05
CA GLU A 9 6.95 -3.33 -13.75
C GLU A 9 7.77 -2.79 -14.93
N ALA A 10 7.50 -3.28 -16.14
CA ALA A 10 8.18 -2.81 -17.34
C ALA A 10 8.00 -1.31 -17.58
N THR A 11 6.78 -0.79 -17.35
CA THR A 11 6.50 0.65 -17.51
C THR A 11 7.23 1.48 -16.46
N VAL A 12 7.22 1.05 -15.20
CA VAL A 12 7.89 1.77 -14.09
C VAL A 12 9.42 1.79 -14.28
N LEU A 13 10.00 0.68 -14.74
CA LEU A 13 11.43 0.59 -15.01
C LEU A 13 11.84 1.39 -16.25
N LEU A 14 11.01 1.41 -17.30
CA LEU A 14 11.28 2.15 -18.53
C LEU A 14 11.18 3.67 -18.33
N GLU A 15 10.10 4.12 -17.71
CA GLU A 15 9.84 5.57 -17.54
C GLU A 15 10.56 6.16 -16.32
N SER A 16 11.02 5.31 -15.40
CA SER A 16 11.77 5.72 -14.20
C SER A 16 11.05 6.77 -13.34
N TYR A 17 9.75 6.58 -13.11
CA TYR A 17 8.97 7.47 -12.24
C TYR A 17 9.49 7.48 -10.80
N ASP A 18 9.57 8.64 -10.16
CA ASP A 18 10.02 8.69 -8.75
C ASP A 18 8.99 8.06 -7.79
N THR A 19 7.71 8.10 -8.15
CA THR A 19 6.62 7.54 -7.37
C THR A 19 5.48 7.07 -8.27
N VAL A 20 4.86 5.95 -7.92
CA VAL A 20 3.72 5.37 -8.66
C VAL A 20 2.64 4.99 -7.66
N ALA A 21 1.46 5.58 -7.81
CA ALA A 21 0.30 5.28 -6.98
C ALA A 21 -0.70 4.41 -7.76
N ILE A 22 -1.13 3.30 -7.16
CA ILE A 22 -2.09 2.38 -7.74
C ILE A 22 -3.30 2.28 -6.82
N THR A 23 -4.47 2.57 -7.39
CA THR A 23 -5.76 2.42 -6.73
C THR A 23 -6.42 1.13 -7.18
N GLU A 24 -7.25 0.54 -6.31
CA GLU A 24 -7.98 -0.69 -6.60
C GLU A 24 -7.07 -1.89 -6.89
N THR A 25 -6.04 -2.07 -6.05
CA THR A 25 -5.28 -3.31 -6.08
C THR A 25 -6.19 -4.46 -5.65
N TRP A 26 -6.13 -5.54 -6.42
CA TRP A 26 -6.86 -6.79 -6.18
C TRP A 26 -5.99 -7.82 -5.44
N TRP A 27 -4.92 -7.35 -4.81
CA TRP A 27 -3.99 -8.20 -4.09
C TRP A 27 -4.56 -8.62 -2.74
N ASP A 28 -4.31 -9.88 -2.37
CA ASP A 28 -4.50 -10.40 -1.02
C ASP A 28 -3.13 -10.73 -0.39
N GLU A 29 -3.15 -11.34 0.79
CA GLU A 29 -1.95 -11.70 1.56
C GLU A 29 -1.06 -12.74 0.87
N SER A 30 -1.56 -13.44 -0.16
CA SER A 30 -0.78 -14.41 -0.93
C SER A 30 0.16 -13.76 -1.96
N TYR A 31 -0.06 -12.47 -2.27
CA TYR A 31 0.68 -11.70 -3.29
C TYR A 31 1.91 -10.96 -2.74
N ASN A 32 2.65 -11.54 -1.78
CA ASN A 32 3.77 -10.82 -1.15
C ASN A 32 5.02 -10.72 -2.03
N TRP A 33 5.33 -11.74 -2.83
CA TRP A 33 6.59 -11.81 -3.60
C TRP A 33 6.45 -11.30 -5.04
N SER A 34 5.28 -11.39 -5.64
CA SER A 34 5.06 -11.11 -7.07
C SER A 34 4.84 -9.63 -7.39
N VAL A 35 4.80 -8.76 -6.38
CA VAL A 35 4.46 -7.34 -6.53
C VAL A 35 5.65 -6.41 -6.28
N ALA A 36 6.81 -6.94 -5.91
CA ALA A 36 8.03 -6.14 -5.76
C ALA A 36 8.49 -5.63 -7.13
N ILE A 37 9.03 -4.41 -7.17
CA ILE A 37 9.68 -3.82 -8.35
C ILE A 37 11.08 -3.42 -7.91
N GLU A 38 12.10 -3.86 -8.64
CA GLU A 38 13.50 -3.59 -8.30
C GLU A 38 13.79 -2.08 -8.23
N GLY A 39 14.46 -1.64 -7.16
CA GLY A 39 14.78 -0.23 -6.93
C GLY A 39 13.62 0.61 -6.36
N TYR A 40 12.50 0.00 -5.99
CA TYR A 40 11.35 0.67 -5.38
C TYR A 40 10.96 0.04 -4.03
N LYS A 41 10.72 0.90 -3.05
CA LYS A 41 10.00 0.59 -1.81
C LYS A 41 8.51 0.51 -2.12
N LEU A 42 7.86 -0.54 -1.63
CA LEU A 42 6.41 -0.74 -1.75
C LEU A 42 5.71 -0.46 -0.42
N PHE A 43 4.74 0.45 -0.44
CA PHE A 43 3.76 0.65 0.63
C PHE A 43 2.40 0.18 0.11
N ARG A 44 1.70 -0.68 0.84
CA ARG A 44 0.37 -1.14 0.42
C ARG A 44 -0.60 -1.21 1.60
N ARG A 45 -1.86 -0.98 1.29
CA ARG A 45 -2.98 -1.15 2.21
C ARG A 45 -4.01 -2.02 1.51
N ASP A 46 -4.01 -3.29 1.87
CA ASP A 46 -4.96 -4.25 1.33
C ASP A 46 -6.23 -4.26 2.18
N ARG A 47 -7.36 -4.51 1.52
CA ARG A 47 -8.63 -4.67 2.22
C ARG A 47 -8.85 -6.14 2.53
N GLN A 48 -8.91 -6.49 3.81
CA GLN A 48 -9.33 -7.82 4.23
C GLN A 48 -10.86 -7.99 4.06
N GLY A 49 -11.29 -9.15 3.55
CA GLY A 49 -12.67 -9.62 3.63
C GLY A 49 -13.69 -9.07 2.62
N ARG A 50 -13.31 -8.22 1.65
CA ARG A 50 -14.18 -7.85 0.49
C ARG A 50 -13.35 -7.69 -0.79
N ARG A 51 -13.95 -8.05 -1.93
CA ARG A 51 -13.39 -7.84 -3.27
C ARG A 51 -13.26 -6.34 -3.60
N GLY A 52 -12.08 -5.94 -4.08
CA GLY A 52 -11.76 -4.57 -4.51
C GLY A 52 -11.53 -3.60 -3.35
N ARG A 53 -10.69 -2.59 -3.59
CA ARG A 53 -10.27 -1.50 -2.67
C ARG A 53 -8.97 -1.71 -1.87
N GLY A 54 -7.94 -2.29 -2.49
CA GLY A 54 -6.56 -2.10 -2.01
C GLY A 54 -5.93 -0.85 -2.67
N VAL A 55 -4.90 -0.29 -2.03
CA VAL A 55 -4.03 0.74 -2.63
C VAL A 55 -2.58 0.34 -2.45
N ALA A 56 -1.75 0.76 -3.40
CA ALA A 56 -0.30 0.59 -3.35
C ALA A 56 0.42 1.84 -3.82
N LEU A 57 1.60 2.07 -3.26
CA LEU A 57 2.51 3.15 -3.60
C LEU A 57 3.91 2.56 -3.76
N TYR A 58 4.49 2.74 -4.94
CA TYR A 58 5.90 2.47 -5.18
C TYR A 58 6.67 3.78 -5.12
N VAL A 59 7.76 3.80 -4.36
CA VAL A 59 8.65 4.96 -4.20
C VAL A 59 10.08 4.51 -4.43
N LYS A 60 10.85 5.25 -5.23
CA LYS A 60 12.26 4.87 -5.45
C LYS A 60 13.03 4.73 -4.15
N GLU A 61 13.91 3.73 -4.08
CA GLU A 61 14.54 3.32 -2.82
C GLU A 61 15.42 4.40 -2.18
N TRP A 62 16.04 5.26 -2.98
CA TRP A 62 16.86 6.38 -2.50
C TRP A 62 16.05 7.57 -1.99
N ILE A 63 14.72 7.57 -2.16
CA ILE A 63 13.85 8.58 -1.58
C ILE A 63 13.49 8.15 -0.17
N GLU A 64 13.69 9.05 0.79
CA GLU A 64 13.27 8.85 2.17
C GLU A 64 11.76 9.04 2.28
N CYS A 65 11.07 8.02 2.80
CA CYS A 65 9.63 8.00 2.95
C CYS A 65 9.25 7.06 4.10
N GLU A 66 8.25 7.45 4.88
CA GLU A 66 7.74 6.68 6.00
C GLU A 66 6.21 6.66 5.94
N GLU A 67 5.62 5.54 6.33
CA GLU A 67 4.18 5.45 6.47
C GLU A 67 3.72 6.23 7.72
N MET A 68 2.92 7.27 7.52
CA MET A 68 2.33 8.01 8.63
C MET A 68 1.21 7.19 9.28
N SER A 69 1.40 6.82 10.54
CA SER A 69 0.30 6.31 11.35
C SER A 69 -0.65 7.45 11.71
N LEU A 70 -1.94 7.31 11.40
CA LEU A 70 -2.96 8.18 11.95
C LEU A 70 -3.08 7.87 13.44
N LYS A 71 -2.42 8.64 14.32
CA LYS A 71 -2.78 8.63 15.74
C LYS A 71 -4.21 9.15 15.82
N PRO A 72 -5.15 8.40 16.43
CA PRO A 72 -6.41 9.01 16.81
C PRO A 72 -6.06 10.19 17.72
N SER A 73 -6.48 11.40 17.35
CA SER A 73 -6.28 12.58 18.20
C SER A 73 -6.94 12.31 19.54
N LEU A 74 -6.13 12.14 20.59
CA LEU A 74 -6.61 12.04 21.96
C LEU A 74 -7.25 13.39 22.32
N GLY A 75 -8.57 13.43 22.50
CA GLY A 75 -9.26 14.65 22.93
C GLY A 75 -10.76 14.69 22.66
N SER A 76 -11.53 13.87 23.39
CA SER A 76 -12.83 14.27 23.96
C SER A 76 -13.33 13.15 24.88
N ASP A 77 -13.32 13.44 26.18
CA ASP A 77 -13.70 12.58 27.30
C ASP A 77 -15.16 12.10 27.24
N GLU A 78 -15.43 10.86 27.67
CA GLU A 78 -16.43 10.60 28.72
C GLU A 78 -16.18 9.22 29.37
N GLU A 79 -15.82 9.28 30.64
CA GLU A 79 -15.79 8.19 31.61
C GLU A 79 -17.18 7.60 31.82
N ARG A 80 -17.33 6.27 31.93
CA ARG A 80 -18.25 5.61 32.88
C ARG A 80 -17.91 4.12 33.09
N VAL A 81 -17.28 3.91 34.24
CA VAL A 81 -17.29 2.77 35.17
C VAL A 81 -18.23 1.57 34.94
N GLU A 82 -17.58 0.39 35.06
CA GLU A 82 -17.94 -0.92 35.66
C GLU A 82 -19.28 -1.64 35.37
N SER A 83 -19.19 -2.97 35.16
CA SER A 83 -19.76 -3.96 36.09
C SER A 83 -19.28 -5.41 35.81
N LEU A 84 -18.63 -5.99 36.83
CA LEU A 84 -18.38 -7.41 37.19
C LEU A 84 -17.50 -8.31 36.28
#